data_AF-A0A3C1EP27-F1
#
_entry.id   AF-A0A3C1EP27-F1
#
_cell.length_a   1.000
_cell.length_b   1.000
_cell.length_c   1.000
_cell.angle_alpha   90.00
_cell.angle_beta   90.00
_cell.angle_gamma   90.00
#
_symmetry.space_group_name_H-M   'P 1'
#
loop_
_entity.id
_entity.type
_entity.pdbx_description
1 polymer ?
#
loop_
_entity_poly.entity_id
_entity_poly.type
_entity_poly.pdbx_seq_one_letter_code
_entity_poly.pdbx_strand_id
1 'polypeptide(L)'
;MTQQVKRIDPFWLTHPMIPTAVAIGLIIGLMGYAKDMPILAVAGGAIAALAILALTRPVVSAVLGTLGLLGGLVSFVVVPNLSAAGMSIGLKLVATLMFAVFYMVLMDALILGLCGLYNLFSHTLGLSAVRVELEAAEDAAAE
;
A
#
# COMPACT_ATOMS: atom_id res chain seq x y z
N MET A 1 23.86 -9.90 -24.66
CA MET A 1 23.83 -10.03 -23.18
C MET A 1 22.40 -9.81 -22.70
N THR A 2 21.78 -10.80 -22.06
CA THR A 2 20.41 -10.73 -21.55
C THR A 2 20.39 -9.86 -20.28
N GLN A 3 20.07 -8.57 -20.40
CA GLN A 3 19.78 -7.79 -19.20
C GLN A 3 18.38 -8.19 -18.70
N GLN A 4 18.35 -9.12 -17.74
CA GLN A 4 17.16 -9.30 -16.92
C GLN A 4 16.89 -7.95 -16.26
N VAL A 5 15.69 -7.40 -16.48
CA VAL A 5 15.17 -6.28 -15.67
C VAL A 5 15.47 -6.65 -14.23
N LYS A 6 16.33 -5.85 -13.58
CA LYS A 6 16.77 -6.09 -12.19
C LYS A 6 15.49 -6.38 -11.42
N ARG A 7 15.31 -7.63 -10.97
CA ARG A 7 14.14 -8.02 -10.19
C ARG A 7 14.02 -6.94 -9.13
N ILE A 8 12.84 -6.33 -9.05
CA ILE A 8 12.54 -5.53 -7.87
C ILE A 8 12.47 -6.58 -6.77
N ASP A 9 13.63 -6.92 -6.22
CA ASP A 9 13.72 -7.93 -5.19
C ASP A 9 12.77 -7.45 -4.11
N PRO A 10 11.78 -8.28 -3.74
CA PRO A 10 10.84 -7.88 -2.73
C PRO A 10 11.66 -7.47 -1.50
N PHE A 11 11.52 -6.22 -1.05
CA PHE A 11 12.21 -5.66 0.12
C PHE A 11 12.10 -6.56 1.39
N TRP A 12 11.04 -7.36 1.43
CA TRP A 12 10.73 -8.48 2.32
C TRP A 12 11.86 -9.54 2.46
N LEU A 13 12.65 -9.80 1.40
CA LEU A 13 13.79 -10.73 1.45
C LEU A 13 15.00 -10.10 2.16
N THR A 14 15.15 -8.78 2.06
CA THR A 14 16.24 -8.04 2.72
C THR A 14 15.92 -7.77 4.19
N HIS A 15 14.65 -7.54 4.53
CA HIS A 15 14.18 -7.30 5.90
C HIS A 15 12.95 -8.17 6.25
N PRO A 16 13.13 -9.46 6.57
CA PRO A 16 12.04 -10.37 6.91
C PRO A 16 11.30 -10.02 8.21
N MET A 17 11.82 -9.06 8.99
CA MET A 17 11.21 -8.56 10.22
C MET A 17 10.01 -7.64 9.99
N ILE A 18 9.92 -6.98 8.83
CA ILE A 18 8.85 -6.01 8.57
C ILE A 18 7.52 -6.71 8.23
N PRO A 19 7.47 -7.77 7.41
CA PRO A 19 6.25 -8.53 7.14
C PRO A 19 5.70 -9.22 8.39
N THR A 20 6.58 -9.71 9.26
CA THR A 20 6.19 -10.29 10.55
C THR A 20 5.62 -9.23 11.48
N ALA A 21 6.18 -8.01 11.49
CA ALA A 21 5.60 -6.88 12.22
C ALA A 21 4.20 -6.50 11.71
N VAL A 22 3.95 -6.53 10.39
CA VAL A 22 2.60 -6.34 9.81
C VAL A 22 1.64 -7.40 10.33
N ALA A 23 2.04 -8.68 10.27
CA ALA A 23 1.19 -9.79 10.74
C ALA A 23 0.88 -9.68 12.24
N ILE A 24 1.88 -9.40 13.07
CA ILE A 24 1.71 -9.21 14.51
C ILE A 24 0.80 -8.02 14.81
N GLY A 25 1.02 -6.88 14.14
CA GLY A 25 0.18 -5.70 14.28
C GLY A 25 -1.28 -5.98 13.94
N LEU A 26 -1.53 -6.69 12.83
CA LEU A 26 -2.88 -7.12 12.43
C LEU A 26 -3.52 -8.05 13.46
N ILE A 27 -2.80 -9.04 13.96
CA ILE A 27 -3.31 -10.00 14.95
C ILE A 27 -3.66 -9.28 16.26
N ILE A 28 -2.78 -8.39 16.75
CA ILE A 28 -3.03 -7.60 17.97
C ILE A 28 -4.21 -6.66 17.75
N GLY A 29 -4.28 -6.01 16.59
CA GLY A 29 -5.37 -5.10 16.23
C GLY A 29 -6.72 -5.81 16.20
N LEU A 30 -6.78 -6.98 15.55
CA LEU A 30 -7.98 -7.81 15.45
C LEU A 30 -8.39 -8.39 16.82
N MET A 31 -7.45 -8.83 17.65
CA MET A 31 -7.75 -9.28 19.01
C MET A 31 -8.27 -8.13 19.88
N GLY A 32 -7.70 -6.94 19.75
CA GLY A 32 -8.17 -5.74 20.43
C GLY A 32 -9.60 -5.38 20.03
N TYR A 33 -9.90 -5.45 18.74
CA TYR A 33 -11.26 -5.23 18.23
C TYR A 33 -12.24 -6.32 18.72
N ALA A 34 -11.86 -7.60 18.65
CA ALA A 34 -12.71 -8.71 19.05
C ALA A 34 -13.03 -8.75 20.56
N LYS A 35 -12.19 -8.13 21.40
CA LYS A 35 -12.35 -8.08 22.86
C LYS A 35 -12.85 -6.71 23.36
N ASP A 36 -13.31 -5.83 22.46
CA ASP A 36 -13.71 -4.46 22.79
C ASP A 36 -12.65 -3.68 23.59
N MET A 37 -11.37 -3.94 23.31
CA MET A 37 -10.22 -3.25 23.92
C MET A 37 -9.68 -2.20 22.92
N PRO A 38 -10.22 -0.97 22.89
CA PRO A 38 -9.93 0.00 21.84
C PRO A 38 -8.45 0.41 21.81
N ILE A 39 -7.80 0.49 22.98
CA ILE A 39 -6.37 0.83 23.07
C ILE A 39 -5.52 -0.22 22.36
N LEU A 40 -5.85 -1.50 22.53
CA LEU A 40 -5.12 -2.60 21.90
C LEU A 40 -5.37 -2.64 20.38
N ALA A 41 -6.62 -2.36 19.97
CA ALA A 41 -6.99 -2.27 18.56
C ALA A 41 -6.21 -1.16 17.84
N VAL A 42 -6.16 0.03 18.45
CA VAL A 42 -5.44 1.19 17.91
C VAL A 42 -3.93 0.94 17.89
N ALA A 43 -3.37 0.38 18.96
CA ALA A 43 -1.94 0.07 19.01
C ALA A 43 -1.54 -0.96 17.93
N GLY A 44 -2.30 -2.06 17.79
CA GLY A 44 -2.05 -3.06 16.75
C GLY A 44 -2.19 -2.49 15.33
N GLY A 45 -3.24 -1.70 15.09
CA GLY A 45 -3.44 -1.00 13.82
C GLY A 45 -2.30 -0.04 13.48
N ALA A 46 -1.81 0.73 14.47
CA ALA A 46 -0.69 1.65 14.29
C ALA A 46 0.61 0.91 13.93
N ILE A 47 0.90 -0.21 14.61
CA ILE A 47 2.07 -1.05 14.31
C ILE A 47 2.00 -1.58 12.87
N ALA A 48 0.84 -2.11 12.46
CA ALA A 48 0.64 -2.60 11.10
C ALA A 48 0.82 -1.49 10.06
N ALA A 49 0.23 -0.33 10.29
CA ALA A 49 0.32 0.83 9.39
C ALA A 49 1.77 1.31 9.21
N LEU A 50 2.53 1.44 10.29
CA LEU A 50 3.93 1.86 10.23
C LEU A 50 4.80 0.82 9.51
N ALA A 51 4.56 -0.47 9.74
CA ALA A 51 5.28 -1.53 9.05
C ALA A 51 4.97 -1.55 7.55
N ILE A 52 3.70 -1.33 7.16
CA ILE A 52 3.29 -1.19 5.75
C ILE A 52 4.00 0.01 5.09
N LEU A 53 4.02 1.16 5.75
CA LEU A 53 4.70 2.36 5.24
C LEU A 53 6.21 2.17 5.11
N ALA A 54 6.82 1.39 5.99
CA ALA A 54 8.24 1.04 5.88
C ALA A 54 8.53 0.05 4.73
N LEU A 55 7.54 -0.74 4.30
CA LEU A 55 7.63 -1.67 3.18
C LEU A 55 7.39 -1.00 1.82
N THR A 56 6.59 0.06 1.77
CA THR A 56 6.26 0.77 0.53
C THR A 56 7.29 1.83 0.17
N ARG A 57 7.38 2.13 -1.14
CA ARG A 57 8.23 3.23 -1.60
C ARG A 57 7.54 4.56 -1.26
N PRO A 58 8.25 5.52 -0.63
CA PRO A 58 7.66 6.78 -0.20
C PRO A 58 6.92 7.54 -1.31
N VAL A 59 7.39 7.42 -2.56
CA VAL A 59 6.76 8.03 -3.73
C VAL A 59 5.38 7.44 -4.01
N VAL A 60 5.21 6.12 -3.88
CA VAL A 60 3.92 5.44 -4.10
C VAL A 60 2.93 5.85 -3.00
N SER A 61 3.36 5.81 -1.74
CA SER A 61 2.56 6.25 -0.60
C SER A 61 2.16 7.71 -0.71
N ALA A 62 3.07 8.60 -1.14
CA ALA A 62 2.75 10.01 -1.34
C ALA A 62 1.66 10.20 -2.42
N VAL A 63 1.76 9.51 -3.55
CA VAL A 63 0.72 9.56 -4.60
C VAL A 63 -0.62 9.07 -4.05
N LEU A 64 -0.64 7.92 -3.38
CA LEU A 64 -1.87 7.37 -2.80
C LEU A 64 -2.45 8.27 -1.70
N GLY A 65 -1.60 8.90 -0.88
CA GLY A 65 -2.01 9.89 0.11
C GLY A 65 -2.64 11.13 -0.52
N THR A 66 -2.08 11.64 -1.63
CA THR A 66 -2.69 12.76 -2.35
C THR A 66 -4.04 12.40 -2.98
N LEU A 67 -4.18 11.18 -3.52
CA LEU A 67 -5.46 10.68 -4.03
C LEU A 67 -6.48 10.50 -2.89
N GLY A 68 -6.05 9.97 -1.75
CA GLY A 68 -6.87 9.87 -0.55
C GLY A 68 -7.32 11.24 -0.05
N LEU A 69 -6.44 12.24 -0.06
CA LEU A 69 -6.77 13.61 0.34
C LEU A 69 -7.80 14.25 -0.59
N LEU A 70 -7.65 14.09 -1.91
CA LEU A 70 -8.64 14.54 -2.88
C LEU A 70 -9.99 13.82 -2.68
N GLY A 71 -9.96 12.49 -2.50
CA GLY A 71 -11.16 11.70 -2.23
C GLY A 71 -11.88 12.13 -0.96
N GLY A 72 -11.13 12.42 0.11
CA GLY A 72 -11.68 12.91 1.38
C GLY A 72 -12.29 14.31 1.25
N LEU A 73 -11.60 15.23 0.56
CA LEU A 73 -12.14 16.57 0.29
C LEU A 73 -13.46 16.48 -0.47
N VAL A 74 -13.51 15.66 -1.51
CA VAL A 74 -14.74 15.44 -2.28
C VAL A 74 -15.84 14.87 -1.38
N SER A 75 -15.53 13.86 -0.57
CA SER A 75 -16.51 13.12 0.22
C SER A 75 -17.08 13.86 1.44
N PHE A 76 -16.28 14.73 2.08
CA PHE A 76 -16.65 15.39 3.33
C PHE A 76 -16.90 16.89 3.17
N VAL A 77 -16.30 17.53 2.16
CA VAL A 77 -16.34 19.00 1.99
C VAL A 77 -17.14 19.41 0.77
N VAL A 78 -16.85 18.83 -0.41
CA VAL A 78 -17.44 19.28 -1.68
C VAL A 78 -18.84 18.71 -1.88
N VAL A 79 -19.01 17.40 -1.69
CA VAL A 79 -20.29 16.72 -1.91
C VAL A 79 -21.14 16.78 -0.65
N PRO A 80 -22.42 17.18 -0.73
CA PRO A 80 -23.34 17.15 0.39
C PRO A 80 -23.55 15.70 0.85
N ASN A 81 -22.94 15.35 1.98
CA ASN A 81 -23.05 14.03 2.57
C ASN A 81 -23.91 14.11 3.83
N LEU A 82 -24.98 13.30 3.91
CA LEU A 82 -25.87 13.22 5.08
C LEU A 82 -25.10 12.89 6.36
N SER A 83 -24.05 12.07 6.26
CA SER A 83 -23.18 11.71 7.38
C SER A 83 -22.27 12.84 7.85
N ALA A 84 -22.03 13.85 7.01
CA ALA A 84 -21.18 15.01 7.32
C ALA A 84 -21.97 16.33 7.43
N ALA A 85 -23.29 16.30 7.26
CA ALA A 85 -24.13 17.50 7.16
C ALA A 85 -24.13 18.34 8.45
N GLY A 86 -24.04 17.70 9.62
CA GLY A 86 -23.97 18.37 10.92
C GLY A 86 -22.55 18.71 11.39
N MET A 87 -21.51 18.38 10.61
CA MET A 87 -20.12 18.58 11.02
C MET A 87 -19.63 19.99 10.69
N SER A 88 -18.92 20.62 11.64
CA SER A 88 -18.22 21.88 11.37
C SER A 88 -17.12 21.69 10.32
N ILE A 89 -16.74 22.76 9.63
CA ILE A 89 -15.70 22.73 8.58
C ILE A 89 -14.39 22.11 9.11
N GLY A 90 -14.02 22.43 10.36
CA GLY A 90 -12.81 21.89 10.98
C GLY A 90 -12.88 20.37 11.15
N LEU A 91 -14.03 19.85 11.58
CA LEU A 91 -14.23 18.41 11.74
C LEU A 91 -14.21 17.68 10.39
N LYS A 92 -14.74 18.32 9.33
CA LYS A 92 -14.69 17.80 7.96
C LYS A 92 -13.25 17.71 7.43
N LEU A 93 -12.39 18.69 7.77
CA LEU A 93 -10.96 18.64 7.42
C LEU A 93 -10.21 17.54 8.18
N VAL A 94 -10.51 17.35 9.47
CA VAL A 94 -9.92 16.25 10.26
C VAL A 94 -10.35 14.89 9.69
N ALA A 95 -11.63 14.72 9.36
CA ALA A 95 -12.13 13.50 8.72
C ALA A 95 -11.47 13.25 7.36
N THR A 96 -11.24 14.31 6.57
CA THR A 96 -10.52 14.25 5.30
C THR A 96 -9.08 13.76 5.49
N LEU A 97 -8.36 14.30 6.48
CA LEU A 97 -6.98 13.86 6.77
C LEU A 97 -6.92 12.42 7.25
N MET A 98 -7.83 12.03 8.15
CA MET A 98 -7.94 10.63 8.63
C MET A 98 -8.24 9.68 7.47
N PHE A 99 -9.16 10.04 6.58
CA PHE A 99 -9.47 9.27 5.38
C PHE A 99 -8.26 9.17 4.45
N ALA A 100 -7.54 10.26 4.22
CA ALA A 100 -6.35 10.27 3.37
C ALA A 100 -5.27 9.30 3.87
N VAL A 101 -4.97 9.36 5.18
CA VAL A 101 -4.00 8.46 5.82
C VAL A 101 -4.47 7.00 5.74
N PHE A 102 -5.74 6.74 6.04
CA PHE A 102 -6.29 5.40 6.02
C PHE A 102 -6.30 4.81 4.60
N TYR A 103 -6.72 5.61 3.62
CA TYR A 103 -6.70 5.24 2.21
C TYR A 103 -5.28 4.91 1.74
N MET A 104 -4.30 5.77 2.06
CA MET A 104 -2.90 5.55 1.73
C MET A 104 -2.40 4.20 2.26
N VAL A 105 -2.59 3.95 3.56
CA VAL A 105 -2.12 2.71 4.20
C VAL A 105 -2.83 1.47 3.65
N LEU A 106 -4.14 1.54 3.42
CA LEU A 106 -4.89 0.42 2.85
C LEU A 106 -4.47 0.11 1.41
N MET A 107 -4.27 1.14 0.58
CA MET A 107 -3.84 0.94 -0.80
C MET A 107 -2.40 0.44 -0.87
N ASP A 108 -1.53 0.93 0.01
CA ASP A 108 -0.18 0.38 0.18
C ASP A 108 -0.23 -1.10 0.57
N ALA A 109 -1.05 -1.47 1.54
CA ALA A 109 -1.25 -2.87 1.93
C ALA A 109 -1.74 -3.74 0.78
N LEU A 110 -2.69 -3.23 -0.01
CA LEU A 110 -3.24 -3.92 -1.18
C LEU A 110 -2.18 -4.14 -2.26
N ILE A 111 -1.41 -3.11 -2.60
CA ILE A 111 -0.31 -3.22 -3.58
C ILE A 111 0.74 -4.21 -3.09
N LEU A 112 1.11 -4.13 -1.80
CA LEU A 112 2.04 -5.08 -1.18
C LEU A 112 1.51 -6.52 -1.25
N GLY A 113 0.22 -6.73 -0.99
CA GLY A 113 -0.45 -8.01 -1.14
C GLY A 113 -0.42 -8.54 -2.57
N LEU A 114 -0.71 -7.68 -3.57
CA LEU A 114 -0.64 -8.04 -4.99
C LEU A 114 0.79 -8.37 -5.43
N CYS A 115 1.78 -7.61 -4.98
CA CYS A 115 3.19 -7.90 -5.22
C CYS A 115 3.60 -9.25 -4.61
N GLY A 116 3.15 -9.53 -3.38
CA GLY A 116 3.35 -10.83 -2.73
C GLY A 116 2.74 -11.97 -3.54
N LEU A 117 1.51 -11.78 -4.03
CA LEU A 117 0.80 -12.75 -4.84
C LEU A 117 1.49 -12.98 -6.20
N TYR A 118 1.90 -11.91 -6.89
CA TYR A 118 2.68 -11.99 -8.13
C TYR A 118 4.00 -12.75 -7.93
N ASN A 119 4.71 -12.49 -6.83
CA ASN A 119 5.94 -13.19 -6.51
C ASN A 119 5.70 -14.67 -6.20
N LEU A 120 4.62 -15.00 -5.50
CA LEU A 120 4.24 -16.38 -5.27
C LEU A 120 3.99 -17.10 -6.61
N PHE A 121 3.16 -16.54 -7.48
CA PHE A 121 2.85 -17.16 -8.79
C PHE A 121 4.07 -17.23 -9.72
N SER A 122 4.88 -16.16 -9.79
CA SER A 122 6.05 -16.12 -10.67
C SER A 122 7.19 -17.04 -10.19
N HIS A 123 7.38 -17.19 -8.88
CA HIS A 123 8.47 -17.99 -8.31
C HIS A 123 8.10 -19.46 -8.08
N THR A 124 6.87 -19.75 -7.60
CA THR A 124 6.47 -21.13 -7.27
C THR A 124 5.84 -21.88 -8.44
N LEU A 125 5.17 -21.16 -9.34
CA LEU A 125 4.43 -21.76 -10.46
C LEU A 125 5.10 -21.47 -11.83
N GLY A 126 6.19 -20.70 -11.85
CA GLY A 126 6.95 -20.40 -13.08
C GLY A 126 6.19 -19.56 -14.11
N LEU A 127 5.00 -19.06 -13.78
CA LEU A 127 4.15 -18.24 -14.63
C LEU A 127 4.64 -16.79 -14.62
N SER A 128 5.71 -16.50 -15.36
CA SER A 128 6.15 -15.13 -15.61
C SER A 128 5.46 -14.59 -16.87
N ALA A 129 4.49 -13.69 -16.68
CA ALA A 129 3.64 -13.20 -17.77
C ALA A 129 4.31 -12.21 -18.74
N VAL A 130 5.53 -11.73 -18.44
CA VAL A 130 6.22 -10.73 -19.27
C VAL A 130 7.71 -11.03 -19.34
N ARG A 131 8.15 -11.70 -20.42
CA ARG A 131 9.53 -11.67 -20.91
C ARG A 131 9.58 -10.67 -22.05
N VAL A 132 10.13 -9.48 -21.80
CA VAL A 132 10.42 -8.52 -22.88
C VAL A 132 11.79 -8.88 -23.44
N GLU A 133 11.79 -9.58 -24.58
CA GLU A 133 12.96 -9.76 -25.43
C GLU A 133 13.03 -8.54 -26.36
N LEU A 134 13.82 -7.53 -25.97
CA LEU A 134 14.19 -6.45 -26.88
C LEU A 134 15.35 -6.96 -27.74
N GLU A 135 15.03 -7.40 -28.97
CA GLU A 135 16.02 -7.55 -30.04
C GLU A 135 16.71 -6.20 -30.24
N ALA A 136 18.03 -6.17 -30.04
CA ALA A 136 18.83 -5.02 -30.41
C ALA A 136 18.75 -4.88 -31.93
N ALA A 137 18.23 -3.76 -32.42
CA ALA A 137 18.38 -3.35 -33.80
C ALA A 137 19.85 -3.02 -34.07
N GLU A 138 20.67 -4.05 -34.29
CA GLU A 138 22.08 -3.94 -34.67
C GLU A 138 22.32 -4.64 -36.01
N ASP A 139 21.44 -4.42 -36.99
CA ASP A 139 21.63 -4.86 -38.39
C ASP A 139 21.00 -3.87 -39.39
N ALA A 140 21.24 -2.56 -39.22
CA ALA A 140 20.93 -1.56 -40.25
C ALA A 140 21.99 -0.45 -40.39
N ALA A 141 23.19 -0.68 -39.85
CA ALA A 141 24.32 0.25 -39.97
C ALA A 141 25.66 -0.50 -40.08
N ALA A 142 25.72 -1.49 -40.95
CA ALA A 142 26.96 -1.98 -41.54
C ALA A 142 26.65 -2.27 -43.02
N GLU A 143 27.31 -1.50 -43.88
CA GLU A 143 27.39 -1.50 -45.36
C GLU A 143 26.64 -2.58 -46.16
#